data_AF-A0A1J8PJI5-F1
#
_entry.id   AF-A0A1J8PJI5-F1
#
_cell.length_a   1.000
_cell.length_b   1.000
_cell.length_c   1.000
_cell.angle_alpha   90.00
_cell.angle_beta   90.00
_cell.angle_gamma   90.00
#
_symmetry.space_group_name_H-M   'P 1'
#
loop_
_entity.id
_entity.type
_entity.pdbx_description
1 polymer ?
#
loop_
_entity_poly.entity_id
_entity_poly.type
_entity_poly.pdbx_seq_one_letter_code
_entity_poly.pdbx_strand_id
1 'polypeptide(L)'
;DGDTPLRIGRFIDRQAVNVLASDNLTFKSKAVSWAHAEIWSDNGKIKIKDTKSSGGTFVNDLRLSPADSESIPHELKDGDIVQLGVDYQDGTQEVHKSVKFTIEMDSESQADTHASKYAFFLPPVLCLSCFSSNSIPYLYTPAGVLSTSNYEEEENKGE
;
A
#
# COMPACT_ATOMS: atom_id res chain seq x y z
N ASP A 1 22.23 -1.75 3.05
CA ASP A 1 20.77 -1.87 2.98
C ASP A 1 20.18 -0.65 3.66
N GLY A 2 19.60 0.24 2.86
CA GLY A 2 19.23 1.60 3.26
C GLY A 2 18.06 2.02 2.38
N ASP A 3 16.97 1.27 2.52
CA ASP A 3 15.76 1.49 1.76
C ASP A 3 15.21 2.90 2.06
N THR A 4 14.66 3.53 1.03
CA THR A 4 14.04 4.85 1.16
C THR A 4 12.90 4.74 2.18
N PRO A 5 12.85 5.62 3.21
CA PRO A 5 11.78 5.56 4.19
C PRO A 5 10.43 5.92 3.55
N LEU A 6 9.44 5.06 3.76
CA LEU A 6 8.04 5.31 3.44
C LEU A 6 7.54 6.44 4.36
N ARG A 7 7.23 7.59 3.78
CA ARG A 7 6.76 8.74 4.57
C ARG A 7 5.26 8.70 4.71
N ILE A 8 4.80 8.90 5.94
CA ILE A 8 3.39 8.92 6.30
C ILE A 8 3.00 10.33 6.69
N GLY A 9 1.94 10.84 6.07
CA GLY A 9 1.47 12.18 6.40
C GLY A 9 0.12 12.53 5.80
N ARG A 10 -0.23 13.80 5.91
CA ARG A 10 -1.44 14.36 5.32
C ARG A 10 -1.15 14.85 3.90
N PHE A 11 -2.05 14.54 2.98
CA PHE A 11 -1.99 14.99 1.60
C PHE A 11 -1.86 16.53 1.54
N ILE A 12 -0.98 16.98 0.64
CA ILE A 12 -0.81 18.39 0.27
C ILE A 12 -0.95 18.45 -1.24
N ASP A 13 -1.76 19.37 -1.77
CA ASP A 13 -2.00 19.49 -3.22
C ASP A 13 -0.70 19.57 -4.05
N ARG A 14 0.37 20.12 -3.47
CA ARG A 14 1.70 20.21 -4.09
C ARG A 14 2.41 18.85 -4.28
N GLN A 15 2.00 17.79 -3.57
CA GLN A 15 2.57 16.44 -3.68
C GLN A 15 1.92 15.58 -4.79
N ALA A 16 0.83 16.06 -5.41
CA ALA A 16 0.13 15.35 -6.49
C ALA A 16 1.05 15.01 -7.69
N VAL A 17 2.11 15.78 -7.89
CA VAL A 17 3.01 15.66 -9.05
C VAL A 17 3.98 14.47 -8.96
N ASN A 18 4.12 13.82 -7.78
CA ASN A 18 5.12 12.78 -7.54
C ASN A 18 4.56 11.49 -6.91
N VAL A 19 3.24 11.32 -6.88
CA VAL A 19 2.57 10.15 -6.25
C VAL A 19 2.94 8.82 -6.93
N LEU A 20 3.32 8.84 -8.22
CA LEU A 20 3.75 7.64 -8.95
C LEU A 20 5.23 7.28 -8.76
N ALA A 21 6.03 8.17 -8.16
CA ALA A 21 7.48 8.02 -8.05
C ALA A 21 8.00 8.03 -6.60
N SER A 22 7.10 8.20 -5.62
CA SER A 22 7.49 8.36 -4.22
C SER A 22 6.72 7.38 -3.34
N ASP A 23 7.44 6.60 -2.55
CA ASP A 23 6.90 5.77 -1.48
C ASP A 23 6.38 6.68 -0.36
N ASN A 24 5.19 7.26 -0.55
CA ASN A 24 4.52 8.14 0.41
C ASN A 24 3.09 7.64 0.64
N LEU A 25 2.73 7.45 1.91
CA LEU A 25 1.39 7.16 2.36
C LEU A 25 0.73 8.47 2.83
N THR A 26 -0.29 8.94 2.10
CA THR A 26 -0.95 10.22 2.40
C THR A 26 -2.41 10.07 2.78
N PHE A 27 -2.83 10.80 3.81
CA PHE A 27 -4.20 10.80 4.33
C PHE A 27 -4.87 12.15 4.14
N LYS A 28 -6.20 12.19 4.03
CA LYS A 28 -6.97 13.45 3.97
C LYS A 28 -7.38 13.98 5.35
N SER A 29 -7.32 13.14 6.40
CA SER A 29 -7.78 13.52 7.75
C SER A 29 -6.93 14.64 8.35
N LYS A 30 -7.57 15.64 8.98
CA LYS A 30 -6.88 16.70 9.70
C LYS A 30 -6.23 16.23 11.02
N ALA A 31 -6.65 15.09 11.55
CA ALA A 31 -6.02 14.48 12.72
C ALA A 31 -4.59 13.97 12.44
N VAL A 32 -4.25 13.78 11.16
CA VAL A 32 -2.91 13.38 10.71
C VAL A 32 -2.11 14.62 10.31
N SER A 33 -0.83 14.62 10.70
CA SER A 33 0.11 15.72 10.43
C SER A 33 0.66 15.62 9.00
N TRP A 34 1.10 16.72 8.40
CA TRP A 34 1.70 16.70 7.05
C TRP A 34 2.93 15.80 6.92
N ALA A 35 3.80 15.85 7.93
CA ALA A 35 4.81 14.83 8.21
C ALA A 35 4.45 14.26 9.58
N HIS A 36 4.00 13.01 9.63
CA HIS A 36 3.50 12.41 10.86
C HIS A 36 4.43 11.30 11.35
N ALA A 37 4.76 10.37 10.46
CA ALA A 37 5.66 9.28 10.77
C ALA A 37 6.43 8.83 9.53
N GLU A 38 7.53 8.12 9.73
CA GLU A 38 8.29 7.45 8.70
C GLU A 38 8.41 5.98 9.07
N ILE A 39 8.25 5.10 8.07
CA ILE A 39 8.45 3.66 8.20
C ILE A 39 9.57 3.25 7.27
N TRP A 40 10.49 2.41 7.72
CA TRP A 40 11.54 1.86 6.86
C TRP A 40 11.91 0.45 7.32
N SER A 41 12.50 -0.30 6.40
CA SER A 41 13.12 -1.59 6.70
C SER A 41 14.60 -1.38 7.01
N ASP A 42 15.07 -1.95 8.12
CA ASP A 42 16.48 -1.93 8.51
C ASP A 42 16.89 -3.33 9.00
N ASN A 43 17.83 -3.97 8.32
CA ASN A 43 18.31 -5.33 8.62
C ASN A 43 17.19 -6.38 8.74
N GLY A 44 16.20 -6.32 7.84
CA GLY A 44 15.05 -7.25 7.83
C GLY A 44 14.02 -6.98 8.93
N LYS A 45 14.13 -5.87 9.65
CA LYS A 45 13.17 -5.42 10.66
C LYS A 45 12.51 -4.13 10.22
N ILE A 46 11.19 -4.08 10.27
CA ILE A 46 10.45 -2.85 9.99
C ILE A 46 10.45 -1.98 11.23
N LYS A 47 10.77 -0.70 11.05
CA LYS A 47 10.77 0.30 12.12
C LYS A 47 9.86 1.45 11.75
N ILE A 48 9.22 2.03 12.75
CA ILE A 48 8.43 3.25 12.65
C ILE A 48 9.03 4.34 13.53
N LYS A 49 8.93 5.58 13.09
CA LYS A 49 9.33 6.75 13.86
C LYS A 49 8.37 7.89 13.63
N ASP A 50 7.86 8.46 14.72
CA ASP A 50 7.13 9.72 14.74
C ASP A 50 8.06 10.90 14.43
N THR A 51 7.65 11.77 13.51
CA THR A 51 8.40 12.94 13.03
C THR A 51 7.89 14.27 13.59
N LYS A 52 7.67 14.32 14.92
CA LYS A 52 7.12 15.50 15.63
C LYS A 52 5.65 15.75 15.27
N SER A 53 4.87 14.69 15.26
CA SER A 53 3.44 14.80 15.02
C SER A 53 2.73 15.48 16.20
N SER A 54 1.76 16.34 15.89
CA SER A 54 0.99 17.04 16.92
C SER A 54 -0.01 16.12 17.63
N GLY A 55 -0.59 15.18 16.88
CA GLY A 55 -1.53 14.17 17.42
C GLY A 55 -0.85 12.99 18.13
N GLY A 56 0.45 12.78 17.89
CA GLY A 56 1.19 11.60 18.35
C GLY A 56 0.93 10.35 17.51
N THR A 57 1.92 9.47 17.48
CA THR A 57 1.82 8.11 16.93
C THR A 57 1.68 7.09 18.07
N PHE A 58 0.82 6.09 17.87
CA PHE A 58 0.56 5.02 18.83
C PHE A 58 0.74 3.67 18.15
N VAL A 59 1.33 2.70 18.86
CA VAL A 59 1.49 1.31 18.43
C VAL A 59 0.90 0.43 19.52
N ASN A 60 -0.09 -0.40 19.19
CA ASN A 60 -0.83 -1.22 20.16
C ASN A 60 -1.35 -0.38 21.36
N ASP A 61 -1.91 0.79 21.04
CA ASP A 61 -2.40 1.79 21.99
C ASP A 61 -1.32 2.41 22.91
N LEU A 62 -0.05 2.07 22.74
CA LEU A 62 1.09 2.69 23.41
C LEU A 62 1.61 3.88 22.59
N ARG A 63 1.71 5.04 23.22
CA ARG A 63 2.23 6.25 22.58
C ARG A 63 3.76 6.21 22.47
N LEU A 64 4.29 6.50 21.28
CA LEU A 64 5.74 6.43 21.02
C LEU A 64 6.52 7.67 21.49
N SER A 65 5.92 8.87 21.38
CA SER A 65 6.55 10.13 21.80
C SER A 65 5.55 11.13 22.41
N PRO A 66 6.04 12.11 23.17
CA PRO A 66 5.28 13.31 23.52
C PRO A 66 4.78 14.06 22.28
N ALA A 67 3.78 14.93 22.44
CA ALA A 67 3.26 15.73 21.32
C ALA A 67 4.34 16.68 20.81
N ASP A 68 4.39 16.86 19.49
CA ASP A 68 5.36 17.72 18.81
C ASP A 68 6.82 17.31 19.08
N SER A 69 7.05 16.05 19.46
CA SER A 69 8.36 15.50 19.76
C SER A 69 8.65 14.27 18.90
N GLU A 70 9.91 14.14 18.51
CA GLU A 70 10.38 13.04 17.68
C GLU A 70 10.56 11.79 18.53
N SER A 71 10.05 10.65 18.04
CA SER A 71 10.22 9.38 18.76
C SER A 71 11.56 8.71 18.44
N ILE A 72 11.96 7.77 19.30
CA ILE A 72 12.97 6.77 18.94
C ILE A 72 12.37 5.78 17.93
N PRO A 73 13.17 5.23 16.99
CA PRO A 73 12.72 4.16 16.10
C PRO A 73 12.14 2.98 16.90
N HIS A 74 10.88 2.65 16.64
CA HIS A 74 10.19 1.52 17.25
C HIS A 74 10.12 0.36 16.27
N GLU A 75 10.55 -0.83 16.68
CA GLU A 75 10.43 -2.04 15.85
C GLU A 75 8.99 -2.51 15.82
N LEU A 76 8.43 -2.64 14.62
CA LEU A 76 7.09 -3.17 14.39
C LEU A 76 7.16 -4.68 14.18
N LYS A 77 6.05 -5.34 14.49
CA LYS A 77 5.83 -6.78 14.25
C LYS A 77 4.57 -7.00 13.44
N ASP A 78 4.47 -8.20 12.88
CA ASP A 78 3.25 -8.66 12.23
C ASP A 78 2.06 -8.62 13.22
N GLY A 79 0.94 -8.06 12.76
CA GLY A 79 -0.28 -7.87 13.55
C GLY A 79 -0.27 -6.64 14.46
N ASP A 80 0.80 -5.85 14.51
CA ASP A 80 0.82 -4.61 15.29
C ASP A 80 -0.15 -3.58 14.72
N ILE A 81 -0.87 -2.90 15.61
CA ILE A 81 -1.83 -1.87 15.21
C ILE A 81 -1.24 -0.49 15.41
N VAL A 82 -1.09 0.25 14.32
CA VAL A 82 -0.60 1.62 14.32
C VAL A 82 -1.78 2.58 14.26
N GLN A 83 -1.79 3.56 15.15
CA GLN A 83 -2.74 4.66 15.14
C GLN A 83 -2.00 6.00 15.01
N LEU A 84 -2.49 6.81 14.08
CA LEU A 84 -2.00 8.15 13.78
C LEU A 84 -2.97 9.19 14.31
N GLY A 85 -2.47 10.04 15.20
CA GLY A 85 -3.24 11.10 15.81
C GLY A 85 -4.33 10.63 16.76
N VAL A 86 -5.08 11.61 17.23
CA VAL A 86 -6.21 11.44 18.15
C VAL A 86 -7.44 12.12 17.57
N ASP A 87 -8.61 11.62 17.96
CA ASP A 87 -9.87 12.26 17.61
C ASP A 87 -9.92 13.66 18.22
N TYR A 88 -10.19 14.67 17.40
CA TYR A 88 -10.28 16.07 17.83
C TYR A 88 -11.49 16.76 17.19
N GLN A 89 -12.16 17.56 17.99
CA GLN A 89 -13.24 18.45 17.58
C GLN A 89 -12.66 19.86 17.53
N ASP A 90 -12.39 20.35 16.33
CA ASP A 90 -12.26 21.79 16.10
C ASP A 90 -13.64 22.38 16.39
N GLY A 91 -13.75 23.53 17.08
CA GLY A 91 -15.01 24.09 17.58
C GLY A 91 -16.15 24.29 16.55
N THR A 92 -15.94 23.91 15.29
CA THR A 92 -16.97 23.49 14.35
C THR A 92 -17.67 22.18 14.78
N GLN A 93 -18.81 21.83 14.17
CA GLN A 93 -19.48 20.55 14.45
C GLN A 93 -18.79 19.35 13.75
N GLU A 94 -17.59 19.55 13.20
CA GLU A 94 -16.86 18.53 12.43
C GLU A 94 -15.89 17.77 13.35
N VAL A 95 -16.08 16.45 13.45
CA VAL A 95 -15.19 15.58 14.22
C VAL A 95 -14.10 15.04 13.29
N HIS A 96 -12.85 15.39 13.55
CA HIS A 96 -11.72 14.80 12.84
C HIS A 96 -11.27 13.53 13.53
N LYS A 97 -11.34 12.41 12.80
CA LYS A 97 -10.99 11.08 13.31
C LYS A 97 -9.53 10.73 13.07
N SER A 98 -8.96 10.06 14.07
CA SER A 98 -7.67 9.37 13.97
C SER A 98 -7.70 8.26 12.91
N VAL A 99 -6.53 7.88 12.43
CA VAL A 99 -6.37 6.80 11.44
C VAL A 99 -5.73 5.61 12.13
N LYS A 100 -6.33 4.43 12.01
CA LYS A 100 -5.81 3.18 12.61
C LYS A 100 -5.69 2.12 11.52
N PHE A 101 -4.55 1.45 11.46
CA PHE A 101 -4.26 0.39 10.50
C PHE A 101 -3.36 -0.68 11.12
N THR A 102 -3.47 -1.89 10.62
CA THR A 102 -2.66 -3.03 11.06
C THR A 102 -1.49 -3.21 10.11
N ILE A 103 -0.33 -3.55 10.67
CA ILE A 103 0.85 -3.93 9.90
C ILE A 103 0.79 -5.44 9.66
N GLU A 104 0.77 -5.82 8.40
CA GLU A 104 0.91 -7.20 7.98
C GLU A 104 2.28 -7.34 7.32
N MET A 105 3.07 -8.30 7.79
CA MET A 105 4.39 -8.60 7.23
C MET A 105 4.36 -9.99 6.65
N ASP A 106 4.42 -10.09 5.32
CA ASP A 106 4.68 -11.36 4.67
C ASP A 106 6.14 -11.75 4.94
N SER A 107 6.36 -12.62 5.93
CA SER A 107 7.64 -13.29 6.08
C SER A 107 7.75 -14.30 4.96
N GLU A 108 8.22 -13.88 3.79
CA GLU A 108 8.58 -14.80 2.74
C GLU A 108 9.92 -15.47 3.11
N SER A 109 9.86 -16.37 4.10
CA SER A 109 10.90 -17.37 4.30
C SER A 109 10.87 -18.27 3.07
N GLN A 110 11.68 -17.91 2.06
CA GLN A 110 12.11 -18.71 0.91
C GLN A 110 11.10 -19.75 0.38
N ALA A 111 10.68 -19.49 -0.86
CA ALA A 111 10.03 -20.40 -1.80
C ALA A 111 8.50 -20.47 -1.71
N ASP A 112 7.84 -19.56 -2.43
CA ASP A 112 6.71 -19.98 -3.25
C ASP A 112 7.00 -19.78 -4.73
N THR A 113 7.22 -20.93 -5.35
CA THR A 113 7.35 -21.13 -6.79
C THR A 113 6.11 -20.52 -7.45
N HIS A 114 6.30 -19.48 -8.27
CA HIS A 114 5.23 -18.90 -9.09
C HIS A 114 4.85 -19.85 -10.23
N ALA A 115 4.33 -21.03 -9.90
CA ALA A 115 3.70 -21.93 -10.83
C ALA A 115 2.80 -22.91 -10.06
N SER A 116 1.56 -23.06 -10.53
CA SER A 116 0.69 -24.21 -10.28
C SER A 116 -0.31 -24.13 -9.11
N LYS A 117 -1.13 -23.07 -9.06
CA LYS A 117 -2.49 -23.16 -8.46
C LYS A 117 -3.58 -23.58 -9.48
N TYR A 118 -3.23 -23.84 -10.74
CA TYR A 118 -4.18 -24.27 -11.77
C TYR A 118 -4.03 -25.74 -12.25
N ALA A 119 -3.20 -26.58 -11.62
CA ALA A 119 -2.99 -27.95 -12.10
C ALA A 119 -3.95 -29.04 -11.56
N PHE A 120 -4.95 -28.70 -10.75
CA PHE A 120 -5.82 -29.73 -10.12
C PHE A 120 -7.17 -29.96 -10.81
N PHE A 121 -7.41 -29.41 -12.00
CA PHE A 121 -8.63 -29.68 -12.79
C PHE A 121 -8.31 -30.10 -14.23
N LEU A 122 -7.53 -31.16 -14.41
CA LEU A 122 -7.50 -31.89 -15.67
C LEU A 122 -7.87 -33.36 -15.42
N PRO A 123 -8.96 -33.88 -15.99
CA PRO A 123 -9.32 -35.29 -15.86
C PRO A 123 -8.28 -36.16 -16.59
N PRO A 124 -7.91 -37.34 -16.02
CA PRO A 124 -6.91 -38.21 -16.63
C PRO A 124 -7.58 -39.05 -17.71
N VAL A 125 -7.62 -38.57 -18.94
CA VAL A 125 -7.98 -39.41 -20.10
C VAL A 125 -7.19 -39.01 -21.34
N LEU A 126 -6.26 -39.90 -21.71
CA LEU A 126 -5.60 -40.08 -23.02
C LEU A 126 -4.70 -38.90 -23.46
N CYS A 127 -3.43 -39.08 -23.84
CA CYS A 127 -2.94 -40.10 -24.77
C CYS A 127 -1.44 -40.34 -24.54
N LEU A 128 -1.09 -41.57 -24.20
CA LEU A 128 0.27 -42.11 -24.24
C LEU A 128 0.59 -42.51 -25.68
N SER A 129 0.92 -41.56 -26.56
CA SER A 129 1.66 -41.83 -27.80
C SER A 129 1.93 -40.53 -28.56
N CYS A 130 3.19 -40.14 -28.65
CA CYS A 130 3.87 -39.66 -29.86
C CYS A 130 5.32 -39.36 -29.51
N PHE A 131 6.08 -40.44 -29.40
CA PHE A 131 7.51 -40.42 -29.71
C PHE A 131 7.62 -40.13 -31.22
N SER A 132 8.61 -39.31 -31.61
CA SER A 132 9.17 -39.13 -32.96
C SER A 132 8.94 -37.76 -33.63
N SER A 133 10.05 -37.01 -33.67
CA SER A 133 10.59 -36.29 -34.84
C SER A 133 9.86 -35.07 -35.42
N ASN A 134 10.67 -34.01 -35.54
CA ASN A 134 10.70 -32.99 -36.60
C ASN A 134 9.63 -31.88 -36.65
N SER A 135 10.18 -30.65 -36.70
CA SER A 135 9.71 -29.47 -37.46
C SER A 135 8.74 -28.47 -36.80
N ILE A 136 9.29 -27.26 -36.54
CA ILE A 136 8.69 -25.90 -36.60
C ILE A 136 7.98 -25.74 -37.98
N PRO A 137 6.88 -24.97 -38.24
CA PRO A 137 6.51 -23.62 -37.74
C PRO A 137 5.00 -23.40 -37.44
N TYR A 138 4.62 -22.23 -36.90
CA TYR A 138 3.81 -21.22 -37.62
C TYR A 138 3.45 -20.01 -36.73
N LEU A 139 3.51 -18.85 -37.38
CA LEU A 139 3.25 -17.50 -36.90
C LEU A 139 1.76 -17.28 -36.55
N TYR A 140 1.48 -16.46 -35.53
CA TYR A 140 0.19 -15.78 -35.44
C TYR A 140 0.36 -14.36 -34.88
N THR A 141 0.31 -13.38 -35.80
CA THR A 141 -0.01 -11.97 -35.53
C THR A 141 -1.53 -11.80 -35.49
N PRO A 142 -2.04 -10.89 -34.66
CA PRO A 142 -3.23 -10.15 -35.05
C PRO A 142 -2.97 -8.65 -35.09
N ALA A 143 -3.22 -8.08 -36.26
CA ALA A 143 -3.39 -6.66 -36.48
C ALA A 143 -4.82 -6.23 -36.08
N GLY A 144 -4.92 -5.06 -35.44
CA GLY A 144 -5.94 -4.04 -35.67
C GLY A 144 -7.42 -4.39 -35.43
N VAL A 145 -7.97 -3.85 -34.34
CA VAL A 145 -9.31 -3.21 -34.38
C VAL A 145 -9.23 -1.90 -33.60
N LEU A 146 -9.62 -0.82 -34.28
CA LEU A 146 -9.69 0.55 -33.79
C LEU A 146 -11.17 0.97 -33.90
N SER A 147 -11.77 1.43 -32.81
CA SER A 147 -12.98 2.30 -32.75
C SER A 147 -13.22 2.62 -31.27
N THR A 148 -12.93 3.83 -30.75
CA THR A 148 -13.81 5.03 -30.68
C THR A 148 -15.28 4.64 -30.40
N SER A 149 -15.99 5.14 -29.39
CA SER A 149 -15.99 6.47 -28.76
C SER A 149 -16.95 6.51 -27.55
N ASN A 150 -16.69 7.45 -26.63
CA ASN A 150 -17.59 8.13 -25.68
C ASN A 150 -17.97 7.41 -24.36
N TYR A 151 -17.43 7.94 -23.26
CA TYR A 151 -18.02 7.87 -21.93
C TYR A 151 -18.89 9.12 -21.75
N GLU A 152 -20.15 8.92 -21.36
CA GLU A 152 -21.10 9.96 -21.00
C GLU A 152 -20.74 10.51 -19.61
N GLU A 153 -20.58 11.84 -19.53
CA GLU A 153 -20.61 12.60 -18.29
C GLU A 153 -22.07 12.76 -17.85
N GLU A 154 -22.42 12.24 -16.68
CA GLU A 154 -23.54 12.74 -15.89
C GLU A 154 -22.98 13.51 -14.69
N GLU A 155 -23.02 14.85 -14.76
CA GLU A 155 -23.15 15.65 -13.55
C GLU A 155 -24.41 16.50 -13.61
N ASN A 156 -25.29 16.17 -12.67
CA ASN A 156 -26.56 16.76 -12.36
C ASN A 156 -26.32 17.99 -11.48
N LYS A 157 -26.82 19.17 -11.87
CA LYS A 157 -26.97 20.29 -10.93
C LYS A 157 -28.28 21.02 -11.18
N GLY A 158 -29.21 20.76 -10.27
CA GLY A 158 -30.44 21.51 -10.09
C GLY A 158 -30.25 22.78 -9.28
N GLU A 159 -31.29 23.61 -9.43
CA GLU A 159 -31.69 24.82 -8.72
C GLU A 159 -30.97 26.14 -9.03
#